data_AF-A0A6J5ASD7-F1
#
_entry.id   AF-A0A6J5ASD7-F1
#
_cell.length_a   1.000
_cell.length_b   1.000
_cell.length_c   1.000
_cell.angle_alpha   90.00
_cell.angle_beta   90.00
_cell.angle_gamma   90.00
#
_symmetry.space_group_name_H-M   'P 1'
#
loop_
_entity.id
_entity.type
_entity.pdbx_description
1 polymer ?
#
loop_
_entity_poly.entity_id
_entity_poly.type
_entity_poly.pdbx_seq_one_letter_code
_entity_poly.pdbx_strand_id
1 'polypeptide(L)'
;MGLSIDAKVADEILAVAGNAQCPVKFDGFGRIEDFAPLHLIPPTLVTKLENAVIEPLTSTNARGPRDAPRAERDILVRAMHLLGMEHNPVNHALLDDSKKLFMSGAFSREAVAAFLHDAIGRVSDDPLLHDQFTKLAAEIAKPVTVPQLADNLYGRTFESLLVDDLVRWPTKGMLRATRELGRGVVETLESYPPAVLDEMANILRSDVRPWFGLSPSMREFLERPSMDTLKACMVDTSNGIEAIKTINVAQRMVLAIHNVSERGEIRRPGWYRRCFDFYSDFLSSQKPGGKSRLSGVAAQQPGNWLHYQPNAATTKSPWQGTSWTHARVVTPERLSLFEQDALARGQPIVNGASGQTGMVVSFAHYLARTHPRLSQHDLHLAIMTCLVFNGGHSTEEVLFALDAIKGLYAPDSVEPGWASGFRGGYEAIEELAGNEADKQMLRDRMDAALKRTVAYCAMHVA
;
A
#
# COMPACT_ATOMS: atom_id res chain seq x y z
N MET A 1 27.29 7.99 -5.07
CA MET A 1 25.91 7.64 -5.48
C MET A 1 25.95 6.17 -5.87
N GLY A 2 25.16 5.31 -5.22
CA GLY A 2 25.15 3.88 -5.51
C GLY A 2 24.49 3.57 -6.87
N LEU A 3 25.03 2.61 -7.61
CA LEU A 3 24.46 2.13 -8.87
C LEU A 3 23.27 1.21 -8.57
N SER A 4 22.10 1.49 -9.14
CA SER A 4 20.95 0.57 -9.11
C SER A 4 21.10 -0.46 -10.23
N ILE A 5 20.73 -1.71 -9.96
CA ILE A 5 20.76 -2.79 -10.96
C ILE A 5 19.41 -3.51 -11.06
N ASP A 6 19.20 -4.20 -12.16
CA ASP A 6 18.00 -4.97 -12.45
C ASP A 6 17.73 -6.04 -11.39
N ALA A 7 16.48 -6.13 -10.92
CA ALA A 7 16.09 -7.03 -9.85
C ALA A 7 16.29 -8.51 -10.23
N LYS A 8 16.11 -8.89 -11.49
CA LYS A 8 16.40 -10.24 -11.98
C LYS A 8 17.91 -10.50 -11.99
N VAL A 9 18.73 -9.51 -12.34
CA VAL A 9 20.19 -9.66 -12.30
C VAL A 9 20.71 -9.68 -10.86
N ALA A 10 20.18 -8.84 -9.98
CA ALA A 10 20.44 -8.89 -8.54
C ALA A 10 20.09 -10.28 -7.98
N ASP A 11 18.95 -10.83 -8.39
CA ASP A 11 18.54 -12.19 -8.07
C ASP A 11 19.50 -13.25 -8.63
N GLU A 12 19.96 -13.14 -9.86
CA GLU A 12 20.96 -14.06 -10.41
C GLU A 12 22.29 -14.01 -9.64
N ILE A 13 22.74 -12.83 -9.25
CA ILE A 13 23.97 -12.62 -8.46
C ILE A 13 23.81 -13.20 -7.05
N LEU A 14 22.70 -12.92 -6.38
CA LEU A 14 22.40 -13.44 -5.04
C LEU A 14 22.19 -14.97 -5.04
N ALA A 15 21.70 -15.55 -6.14
CA ALA A 15 21.53 -17.01 -6.24
C ALA A 15 22.87 -17.74 -6.31
N VAL A 16 23.85 -17.16 -7.01
CA VAL A 16 25.22 -17.71 -7.10
C VAL A 16 25.96 -17.57 -5.77
N ALA A 17 25.65 -16.54 -4.98
CA ALA A 17 26.22 -16.31 -3.65
C ALA A 17 25.68 -17.24 -2.55
N GLY A 18 24.69 -18.09 -2.83
CA GLY A 18 24.10 -19.01 -1.84
C GLY A 18 25.08 -20.01 -1.19
N ASN A 19 26.33 -20.10 -1.66
CA ASN A 19 27.39 -20.96 -1.10
C ASN A 19 28.72 -20.23 -0.79
N ALA A 20 28.84 -18.92 -1.04
CA ALA A 20 30.05 -18.14 -0.80
C ALA A 20 29.69 -16.70 -0.44
N GLN A 21 30.47 -16.04 0.44
CA GLN A 21 30.27 -14.62 0.76
C GLN A 21 30.07 -13.80 -0.52
N CYS A 22 28.90 -13.15 -0.64
CA CYS A 22 28.55 -12.37 -1.82
C CYS A 22 29.59 -11.25 -2.03
N PRO A 23 30.26 -11.18 -3.19
CA PRO A 23 31.28 -10.17 -3.46
C PRO A 23 30.70 -8.76 -3.71
N VAL A 24 29.37 -8.62 -3.69
CA VAL A 24 28.65 -7.36 -3.87
C VAL A 24 27.63 -7.25 -2.74
N LYS A 25 27.68 -6.17 -1.99
CA LYS A 25 26.70 -5.87 -0.95
C LYS A 25 25.64 -4.98 -1.52
N PHE A 26 24.39 -5.43 -1.43
CA PHE A 26 23.23 -4.67 -1.81
C PHE A 26 22.56 -4.10 -0.57
N ASP A 27 21.97 -2.91 -0.69
CA ASP A 27 21.15 -2.28 0.36
C ASP A 27 19.81 -2.98 0.60
N GLY A 28 19.56 -4.10 -0.10
CA GLY A 28 18.24 -4.73 -0.15
C GLY A 28 17.27 -3.97 -1.05
N PHE A 29 17.76 -3.03 -1.86
CA PHE A 29 16.98 -2.11 -2.69
C PHE A 29 17.58 -2.02 -4.11
N GLY A 30 18.23 -3.10 -4.54
CA GLY A 30 18.87 -3.21 -5.85
C GLY A 30 20.03 -2.24 -6.09
N ARG A 31 20.46 -1.43 -5.10
CA ARG A 31 21.66 -0.60 -5.21
C ARG A 31 22.85 -1.30 -4.60
N ILE A 32 23.98 -1.11 -5.24
CA ILE A 32 25.25 -1.57 -4.70
C ILE A 32 25.67 -0.60 -3.59
N GLU A 33 25.69 -1.07 -2.33
CA GLU A 33 26.21 -0.33 -1.18
C GLU A 33 27.72 -0.41 -1.11
N ASP A 34 28.26 -1.60 -1.40
CA ASP A 34 29.66 -1.91 -1.19
C ASP A 34 30.09 -3.08 -2.06
N PHE A 35 31.40 -3.18 -2.25
CA PHE A 35 32.06 -4.24 -3.00
C PHE A 35 33.01 -4.97 -2.06
N ALA A 36 33.09 -6.30 -2.19
CA ALA A 36 34.26 -7.01 -1.68
C ALA A 36 35.53 -6.43 -2.34
N PRO A 37 36.71 -6.56 -1.70
CA PRO A 37 37.97 -6.14 -2.31
C PRO A 37 38.08 -6.60 -3.77
N LEU A 38 38.47 -5.70 -4.67
CA LEU A 38 38.37 -5.89 -6.14
C LEU A 38 38.95 -7.22 -6.65
N HIS A 39 39.99 -7.74 -5.99
CA HIS A 39 40.64 -9.01 -6.32
C HIS A 39 39.77 -10.25 -6.07
N LEU A 40 38.65 -10.11 -5.35
CA LEU A 40 37.66 -11.15 -5.09
C LEU A 40 36.44 -11.04 -6.03
N ILE A 41 36.43 -10.05 -6.93
CA ILE A 41 35.33 -9.83 -7.87
C ILE A 41 35.75 -10.39 -9.24
N PRO A 42 35.09 -11.45 -9.73
CA PRO A 42 35.39 -12.00 -11.04
C PRO A 42 35.10 -10.97 -12.15
N PRO A 43 35.94 -10.84 -13.19
CA PRO A 43 35.68 -9.94 -14.32
C PRO A 43 34.32 -10.17 -14.99
N THR A 44 33.86 -11.43 -15.05
CA THR A 44 32.53 -11.79 -15.57
C THR A 44 31.39 -11.21 -14.73
N LEU A 45 31.59 -11.03 -13.43
CA LEU A 45 30.62 -10.39 -12.55
C LEU A 45 30.61 -8.86 -12.75
N VAL A 46 31.79 -8.25 -12.94
CA VAL A 46 31.90 -6.82 -13.29
C VAL A 46 31.13 -6.51 -14.57
N THR A 47 31.37 -7.27 -15.65
CA THR A 47 30.66 -7.10 -16.92
C THR A 47 29.16 -7.34 -16.78
N LYS A 48 28.72 -8.30 -15.94
CA LYS A 48 27.30 -8.49 -15.65
C LYS A 48 26.68 -7.31 -14.92
N LEU A 49 27.38 -6.74 -13.94
CA LEU A 49 26.93 -5.57 -13.19
C LEU A 49 26.83 -4.34 -14.08
N GLU A 50 27.86 -4.08 -14.90
CA GLU A 50 27.89 -2.98 -15.87
C GLU A 50 26.71 -3.03 -16.85
N ASN A 51 26.39 -4.23 -17.34
CA ASN A 51 25.26 -4.45 -18.26
C ASN A 51 23.89 -4.46 -17.56
N ALA A 52 23.86 -4.53 -16.23
CA ALA A 52 22.65 -4.61 -15.42
C ALA A 52 22.33 -3.31 -14.68
N VAL A 53 23.19 -2.29 -14.79
CA VAL A 53 22.91 -0.96 -14.24
C VAL A 53 21.61 -0.47 -14.86
N ILE A 54 20.58 -0.33 -14.03
CA ILE A 54 19.39 0.42 -14.39
C ILE A 54 19.59 1.81 -13.81
N GLU A 55 19.42 2.83 -14.64
CA GLU A 55 19.14 4.15 -14.12
C GLU A 55 17.85 4.07 -13.29
N PRO A 56 17.88 4.29 -11.96
CA PRO A 56 16.66 4.22 -11.17
C PRO A 56 15.58 5.11 -11.81
N LEU A 57 14.32 4.71 -11.74
CA LEU A 57 13.24 5.54 -12.32
C LEU A 57 13.26 6.97 -11.76
N THR A 58 13.86 7.17 -10.58
CA THR A 58 14.11 8.46 -9.94
C THR A 58 15.29 9.26 -10.48
N SER A 59 16.24 8.64 -11.20
CA SER A 59 17.15 9.35 -12.10
C SER A 59 16.53 9.59 -13.49
N THR A 60 15.59 8.75 -13.96
CA THR A 60 14.85 9.02 -15.23
C THR A 60 13.63 9.95 -15.07
N ASN A 61 13.22 10.27 -13.84
CA ASN A 61 12.28 11.36 -13.56
C ASN A 61 12.99 12.73 -13.53
N ALA A 62 14.32 12.75 -13.62
CA ALA A 62 15.09 13.96 -13.73
C ALA A 62 15.10 14.48 -15.18
N ARG A 63 14.39 15.59 -15.39
CA ARG A 63 14.76 16.76 -16.22
C ARG A 63 15.12 16.62 -17.71
N GLY A 64 15.34 15.43 -18.27
CA GLY A 64 15.81 15.22 -19.65
C GLY A 64 14.76 14.67 -20.63
N PRO A 65 15.05 14.68 -21.95
CA PRO A 65 14.33 13.88 -22.92
C PRO A 65 14.36 12.42 -22.45
N ARG A 66 13.19 11.81 -22.33
CA ARG A 66 13.04 10.42 -21.91
C ARG A 66 12.50 9.63 -23.10
N ASP A 67 13.26 8.64 -23.55
CA ASP A 67 12.78 7.69 -24.55
C ASP A 67 11.71 6.77 -23.96
N ALA A 68 11.85 6.45 -22.67
CA ALA A 68 10.91 5.60 -21.95
C ALA A 68 9.53 6.28 -21.71
N PRO A 69 8.42 5.62 -22.08
CA PRO A 69 7.04 6.09 -21.89
C PRO A 69 6.69 6.46 -20.43
N ARG A 70 5.74 7.38 -20.25
CA ARG A 70 5.17 7.74 -18.94
C ARG A 70 3.85 7.02 -18.67
N ALA A 71 3.66 6.60 -17.42
CA ALA A 71 2.37 6.08 -16.97
C ALA A 71 1.34 7.22 -16.88
N GLU A 72 0.07 6.89 -17.05
CA GLU A 72 -1.02 7.87 -17.10
C GLU A 72 -1.17 8.69 -15.82
N ARG A 73 -0.91 8.13 -14.62
CA ARG A 73 -0.91 8.92 -13.37
C ARG A 73 0.20 9.96 -13.34
N ASP A 74 1.38 9.65 -13.88
CA ASP A 74 2.50 10.59 -13.98
C ASP A 74 2.14 11.76 -14.89
N ILE A 75 1.52 11.45 -16.02
CA ILE A 75 1.08 12.45 -17.00
C ILE A 75 0.03 13.37 -16.38
N LEU A 76 -0.98 12.82 -15.70
CA LEU A 76 -2.04 13.63 -15.09
C LEU A 76 -1.50 14.52 -13.96
N VAL A 77 -0.61 14.00 -13.09
CA VAL A 77 0.01 14.80 -12.02
C VAL A 77 0.91 15.89 -12.59
N ARG A 78 1.61 15.63 -13.70
CA ARG A 78 2.38 16.66 -14.40
C ARG A 78 1.46 17.74 -14.99
N ALA A 79 0.34 17.36 -15.59
CA ALA A 79 -0.66 18.31 -16.08
C ALA A 79 -1.21 19.19 -14.93
N MET A 80 -1.55 18.60 -13.78
CA MET A 80 -1.97 19.32 -12.58
C MET A 80 -0.92 20.33 -12.10
N HIS A 81 0.36 19.93 -12.11
CA HIS A 81 1.45 20.83 -11.74
C HIS A 81 1.51 22.05 -12.66
N LEU A 82 1.47 21.84 -13.98
CA LEU A 82 1.50 22.92 -14.97
C LEU A 82 0.30 23.87 -14.82
N LEU A 83 -0.91 23.32 -14.67
CA LEU A 83 -2.13 24.09 -14.44
C LEU A 83 -2.06 24.92 -13.15
N GLY A 84 -1.34 24.44 -12.13
CA GLY A 84 -1.15 25.14 -10.87
C GLY A 84 -0.10 26.26 -10.89
N MET A 85 0.67 26.42 -11.98
CA MET A 85 1.68 27.48 -12.09
C MET A 85 1.06 28.86 -12.32
N GLU A 86 -0.07 28.93 -13.01
CA GLU A 86 -0.79 30.18 -13.29
C GLU A 86 -2.24 30.11 -12.85
N HIS A 87 -2.69 31.20 -12.21
CA HIS A 87 -4.03 31.27 -11.60
C HIS A 87 -4.97 32.04 -12.55
N ASN A 88 -5.65 31.29 -13.42
CA ASN A 88 -6.70 31.83 -14.27
C ASN A 88 -7.93 30.89 -14.28
N PRO A 89 -9.12 31.36 -14.67
CA PRO A 89 -10.35 30.56 -14.60
C PRO A 89 -10.31 29.25 -15.40
N VAL A 90 -9.64 29.25 -16.57
CA VAL A 90 -9.50 28.06 -17.42
C VAL A 90 -8.64 27.01 -16.72
N ASN A 91 -7.48 27.42 -16.19
CA ASN A 91 -6.57 26.55 -15.45
C ASN A 91 -7.22 25.98 -14.20
N HIS A 92 -7.99 26.79 -13.47
CA HIS A 92 -8.74 26.33 -12.29
C HIS A 92 -9.76 25.25 -12.64
N ALA A 93 -10.55 25.45 -13.70
CA ALA A 93 -11.53 24.47 -14.14
C ALA A 93 -10.86 23.16 -14.61
N LEU A 94 -9.79 23.25 -15.41
CA LEU A 94 -9.01 22.08 -15.84
C LEU A 94 -8.35 21.36 -14.65
N LEU A 95 -7.88 22.09 -13.65
CA LEU A 95 -7.31 21.52 -12.45
C LEU A 95 -8.39 20.74 -11.68
N ASP A 96 -9.59 21.26 -11.55
CA ASP A 96 -10.70 20.54 -10.90
C ASP A 96 -11.14 19.30 -11.68
N ASP A 97 -11.20 19.38 -13.01
CA ASP A 97 -11.48 18.22 -13.88
C ASP A 97 -10.41 17.13 -13.72
N SER A 98 -9.13 17.53 -13.67
CA SER A 98 -8.02 16.59 -13.46
C SER A 98 -8.05 15.94 -12.08
N LYS A 99 -8.42 16.67 -11.01
CA LYS A 99 -8.56 16.11 -9.66
C LYS A 99 -9.67 15.06 -9.62
N LYS A 100 -10.84 15.38 -10.20
CA LYS A 100 -11.96 14.43 -10.30
C LYS A 100 -11.54 13.17 -11.03
N LEU A 101 -10.84 13.32 -12.17
CA LEU A 101 -10.32 12.18 -12.91
C LEU A 101 -9.36 11.34 -12.07
N PHE A 102 -8.42 11.96 -11.35
CA PHE A 102 -7.46 11.25 -10.49
C PHE A 102 -8.12 10.41 -9.39
N MET A 103 -9.23 10.90 -8.81
CA MET A 103 -9.97 10.22 -7.73
C MET A 103 -10.92 9.14 -8.24
N SER A 104 -11.37 9.24 -9.48
CA SER A 104 -12.45 8.41 -10.03
C SER A 104 -12.07 6.94 -10.20
N GLY A 105 -13.03 6.05 -9.98
CA GLY A 105 -12.90 4.64 -10.36
C GLY A 105 -12.93 4.36 -11.87
N ALA A 106 -13.23 5.38 -12.68
CA ALA A 106 -13.15 5.33 -14.14
C ALA A 106 -11.80 5.82 -14.69
N PHE A 107 -10.82 6.14 -13.83
CA PHE A 107 -9.48 6.51 -14.27
C PHE A 107 -8.90 5.43 -15.20
N SER A 108 -8.38 5.86 -16.35
CA SER A 108 -7.80 4.99 -17.38
C SER A 108 -6.90 5.83 -18.28
N ARG A 109 -6.07 5.15 -19.08
CA ARG A 109 -5.23 5.81 -20.07
C ARG A 109 -6.07 6.59 -21.10
N GLU A 110 -7.18 6.01 -21.54
CA GLU A 110 -8.13 6.62 -22.48
C GLU A 110 -8.76 7.88 -21.89
N ALA A 111 -9.15 7.84 -20.61
CA ALA A 111 -9.71 9.01 -19.94
C ALA A 111 -8.68 10.15 -19.79
N VAL A 112 -7.41 9.82 -19.50
CA VAL A 112 -6.32 10.82 -19.46
C VAL A 112 -6.04 11.39 -20.86
N ALA A 113 -6.06 10.57 -21.90
CA ALA A 113 -5.90 11.05 -23.28
C ALA A 113 -7.04 12.00 -23.70
N ALA A 114 -8.29 11.66 -23.34
CA ALA A 114 -9.44 12.52 -23.60
C ALA A 114 -9.34 13.85 -22.85
N PHE A 115 -8.93 13.83 -21.58
CA PHE A 115 -8.66 15.04 -20.80
C PHE A 115 -7.59 15.91 -21.45
N LEU A 116 -6.47 15.35 -21.91
CA LEU A 116 -5.41 16.12 -22.56
C LEU A 116 -5.89 16.76 -23.86
N HIS A 117 -6.68 16.05 -24.66
CA HIS A 117 -7.25 16.59 -25.89
C HIS A 117 -8.19 17.78 -25.62
N ASP A 118 -9.08 17.68 -24.63
CA ASP A 118 -9.91 18.81 -24.18
C ASP A 118 -9.06 19.99 -23.68
N ALA A 119 -8.06 19.68 -22.84
CA ALA A 119 -7.19 20.69 -22.26
C ALA A 119 -6.42 21.49 -23.33
N ILE A 120 -5.86 20.83 -24.35
CA ILE A 120 -5.17 21.48 -25.48
C ILE A 120 -6.06 22.54 -26.13
N GLY A 121 -7.33 22.21 -26.41
CA GLY A 121 -8.26 23.16 -27.00
C GLY A 121 -8.58 24.34 -26.08
N ARG A 122 -8.63 24.11 -24.77
CA ARG A 122 -8.97 25.15 -23.77
C ARG A 122 -7.81 26.07 -23.44
N VAL A 123 -6.57 25.62 -23.56
CA VAL A 123 -5.36 26.42 -23.30
C VAL A 123 -4.75 27.04 -24.57
N SER A 124 -5.49 27.09 -25.68
CA SER A 124 -4.97 27.55 -26.99
C SER A 124 -4.38 28.95 -26.98
N ASP A 125 -4.89 29.82 -26.12
CA ASP A 125 -4.45 31.21 -25.98
C ASP A 125 -3.17 31.37 -25.14
N ASP A 126 -2.70 30.28 -24.51
CA ASP A 126 -1.41 30.18 -23.82
C ASP A 126 -0.47 29.27 -24.63
N PRO A 127 0.42 29.83 -25.47
CA PRO A 127 1.29 29.04 -26.34
C PRO A 127 2.22 28.08 -25.59
N LEU A 128 2.66 28.45 -24.37
CA LEU A 128 3.56 27.64 -23.58
C LEU A 128 2.83 26.44 -23.00
N LEU A 129 1.67 26.68 -22.39
CA LEU A 129 0.86 25.61 -21.82
C LEU A 129 0.32 24.69 -22.92
N HIS A 130 -0.12 25.23 -24.05
CA HIS A 130 -0.52 24.47 -25.22
C HIS A 130 0.60 23.54 -25.73
N ASP A 131 1.84 24.03 -25.87
CA ASP A 131 2.98 23.19 -26.24
C ASP A 131 3.26 22.08 -25.21
N GLN A 132 3.22 22.39 -23.92
CA GLN A 132 3.42 21.40 -22.86
C GLN A 132 2.33 20.31 -22.86
N PHE A 133 1.07 20.69 -23.02
CA PHE A 133 -0.04 19.74 -23.10
C PHE A 133 0.02 18.89 -24.38
N THR A 134 0.43 19.47 -25.50
CA THR A 134 0.69 18.73 -26.74
C THR A 134 1.78 17.67 -26.54
N LYS A 135 2.86 18.00 -25.82
CA LYS A 135 3.92 17.04 -25.47
C LYS A 135 3.39 15.92 -24.57
N LEU A 136 2.57 16.24 -23.56
CA LEU A 136 1.93 15.22 -22.71
C LEU A 136 0.99 14.31 -23.53
N ALA A 137 0.26 14.86 -24.51
CA ALA A 137 -0.59 14.09 -25.41
C ALA A 137 0.21 13.19 -26.38
N ALA A 138 1.43 13.57 -26.74
CA ALA A 138 2.33 12.67 -27.46
C ALA A 138 2.86 11.53 -26.57
N GLU A 139 3.13 11.81 -25.29
CA GLU A 139 3.59 10.78 -24.33
C GLU A 139 2.49 9.75 -24.00
N ILE A 140 1.24 10.16 -23.85
CA ILE A 140 0.13 9.23 -23.55
C ILE A 140 -0.12 8.24 -24.71
N ALA A 141 0.29 8.58 -25.94
CA ALA A 141 0.18 7.68 -27.09
C ALA A 141 1.23 6.55 -27.09
N LYS A 142 2.33 6.68 -26.35
CA LYS A 142 3.38 5.66 -26.28
C LYS A 142 2.90 4.45 -25.45
N PRO A 143 3.24 3.20 -25.84
CA PRO A 143 2.85 2.02 -25.07
C PRO A 143 3.60 1.95 -23.74
N VAL A 144 2.94 1.59 -22.63
CA VAL A 144 3.57 1.48 -21.30
C VAL A 144 3.67 0.01 -20.89
N THR A 145 4.77 -0.36 -20.24
CA THR A 145 5.01 -1.72 -19.74
C THR A 145 4.43 -1.91 -18.34
N VAL A 146 4.14 -3.16 -17.97
CA VAL A 146 3.66 -3.51 -16.61
C VAL A 146 4.59 -3.01 -15.50
N PRO A 147 5.94 -3.13 -15.59
CA PRO A 147 6.83 -2.56 -14.57
C PRO A 147 6.68 -1.04 -14.39
N GLN A 148 6.47 -0.30 -15.48
CA GLN A 148 6.22 1.15 -15.41
C GLN A 148 4.88 1.47 -14.72
N LEU A 149 3.84 0.69 -14.99
CA LEU A 149 2.55 0.82 -14.30
C LEU A 149 2.64 0.43 -12.82
N ALA A 150 3.46 -0.58 -12.48
CA ALA A 150 3.64 -1.06 -11.11
C ALA A 150 4.52 -0.15 -10.24
N ASP A 151 5.42 0.63 -10.84
CA ASP A 151 6.19 1.68 -10.14
C ASP A 151 5.24 2.69 -9.48
N ASN A 152 4.32 3.26 -10.28
CA ASN A 152 3.23 4.13 -9.85
C ASN A 152 3.64 5.16 -8.78
N LEU A 153 4.73 5.89 -9.03
CA LEU A 153 5.32 6.82 -8.05
C LEU A 153 4.29 7.74 -7.41
N TYR A 154 3.45 8.38 -8.22
CA TYR A 154 2.49 9.35 -7.70
C TYR A 154 1.24 8.71 -7.08
N GLY A 155 0.82 7.52 -7.52
CA GLY A 155 -0.24 6.78 -6.81
C GLY A 155 0.22 6.33 -5.42
N ARG A 156 1.42 5.75 -5.32
CA ARG A 156 2.02 5.37 -4.02
C ARG A 156 2.25 6.57 -3.11
N THR A 157 2.74 7.67 -3.68
CA THR A 157 2.92 8.93 -2.94
C THR A 157 1.60 9.46 -2.41
N PHE A 158 0.56 9.49 -3.25
CA PHE A 158 -0.78 9.89 -2.82
C PHE A 158 -1.30 9.01 -1.69
N GLU A 159 -1.35 7.69 -1.88
CA GLU A 159 -1.88 6.75 -0.88
C GLU A 159 -1.13 6.85 0.43
N SER A 160 0.20 6.93 0.38
CA SER A 160 1.03 6.99 1.57
C SER A 160 0.91 8.32 2.31
N LEU A 161 0.78 9.46 1.60
CA LEU A 161 0.52 10.77 2.21
C LEU A 161 -0.88 10.83 2.83
N LEU A 162 -1.88 10.21 2.20
CA LEU A 162 -3.22 10.10 2.73
C LEU A 162 -3.22 9.35 4.06
N VAL A 163 -2.59 8.17 4.14
CA VAL A 163 -2.57 7.42 5.40
C VAL A 163 -1.66 8.02 6.46
N ASP A 164 -0.59 8.73 6.09
CA ASP A 164 0.19 9.55 7.01
C ASP A 164 -0.70 10.61 7.69
N ASP A 165 -1.54 11.29 6.92
CA ASP A 165 -2.50 12.27 7.44
C ASP A 165 -3.60 11.63 8.30
N LEU A 166 -4.13 10.46 7.91
CA LEU A 166 -5.15 9.74 8.69
C LEU A 166 -4.59 9.15 9.99
N VAL A 167 -3.32 8.77 10.04
CA VAL A 167 -2.66 8.36 11.28
C VAL A 167 -2.41 9.57 12.18
N ARG A 168 -2.03 10.71 11.61
CA ARG A 168 -1.81 11.94 12.38
C ARG A 168 -3.12 12.55 12.91
N TRP A 169 -4.18 12.47 12.11
CA TRP A 169 -5.49 13.07 12.37
C TRP A 169 -6.62 12.08 12.07
N PRO A 170 -6.75 11.01 12.88
CA PRO A 170 -7.77 9.98 12.66
C PRO A 170 -9.17 10.53 12.88
N THR A 171 -10.17 9.96 12.19
CA THR A 171 -11.57 10.28 12.47
C THR A 171 -11.96 9.81 13.87
N LYS A 172 -12.96 10.45 14.46
CA LYS A 172 -13.54 9.98 15.74
C LYS A 172 -14.18 8.61 15.58
N GLY A 173 -14.75 8.33 14.40
CA GLY A 173 -15.26 7.02 14.02
C GLY A 173 -14.21 5.93 14.14
N MET A 174 -13.05 6.11 13.49
CA MET A 174 -11.93 5.16 13.53
C MET A 174 -11.49 4.86 14.97
N LEU A 175 -11.26 5.90 15.79
CA LEU A 175 -10.81 5.71 17.17
C LEU A 175 -11.82 4.93 18.02
N ARG A 176 -13.12 5.13 17.81
CA ARG A 176 -14.17 4.36 18.50
C ARG A 176 -14.21 2.92 18.00
N ALA A 177 -14.20 2.70 16.69
CA ALA A 177 -14.25 1.37 16.11
C ALA A 177 -13.04 0.52 16.55
N THR A 178 -11.83 1.08 16.54
CA THR A 178 -10.64 0.38 17.03
C THR A 178 -10.70 0.10 18.53
N ARG A 179 -11.35 0.94 19.34
CA ARG A 179 -11.53 0.66 20.76
C ARG A 179 -12.43 -0.55 21.01
N GLU A 180 -13.55 -0.64 20.29
CA GLU A 180 -14.44 -1.79 20.38
C GLU A 180 -13.75 -3.06 19.85
N LEU A 181 -12.97 -2.96 18.76
CA LEU A 181 -12.14 -4.06 18.29
C LEU A 181 -11.13 -4.50 19.36
N GLY A 182 -10.43 -3.57 20.01
CA GLY A 182 -9.43 -3.86 21.04
C GLY A 182 -10.04 -4.59 22.25
N ARG A 183 -11.25 -4.19 22.67
CA ARG A 183 -12.03 -4.93 23.69
C ARG A 183 -12.32 -6.35 23.23
N GLY A 184 -12.80 -6.51 22.01
CA GLY A 184 -13.05 -7.81 21.43
C GLY A 184 -11.80 -8.70 21.33
N VAL A 185 -10.62 -8.14 21.03
CA VAL A 185 -9.34 -8.87 21.04
C VAL A 185 -9.05 -9.44 22.43
N VAL A 186 -9.17 -8.62 23.47
CA VAL A 186 -8.94 -9.05 24.85
C VAL A 186 -9.92 -10.15 25.25
N GLU A 187 -11.22 -9.91 25.10
CA GLU A 187 -12.27 -10.87 25.47
C GLU A 187 -12.11 -12.20 24.72
N THR A 188 -11.73 -12.11 23.43
CA THR A 188 -11.46 -13.30 22.63
C THR A 188 -10.28 -14.05 23.21
N LEU A 189 -9.12 -13.43 23.42
CA LEU A 189 -7.93 -14.09 23.95
C LEU A 189 -8.11 -14.65 25.36
N GLU A 190 -8.91 -14.02 26.22
CA GLU A 190 -9.28 -14.57 27.53
C GLU A 190 -10.02 -15.92 27.44
N SER A 191 -10.69 -16.19 26.32
CA SER A 191 -11.40 -17.45 26.07
C SER A 191 -10.54 -18.55 25.42
N TYR A 192 -9.31 -18.22 25.01
CA TYR A 192 -8.36 -19.18 24.41
C TYR A 192 -7.27 -19.62 25.40
N PRO A 193 -6.64 -20.78 25.18
CA PRO A 193 -5.50 -21.19 25.99
C PRO A 193 -4.32 -20.22 25.83
N PRO A 194 -3.42 -20.14 26.84
CA PRO A 194 -2.25 -19.24 26.82
C PRO A 194 -1.39 -19.36 25.56
N ALA A 195 -1.31 -20.54 24.95
CA ALA A 195 -0.58 -20.79 23.71
C ALA A 195 -0.93 -19.82 22.56
N VAL A 196 -2.17 -19.31 22.50
CA VAL A 196 -2.58 -18.32 21.48
C VAL A 196 -1.97 -16.94 21.74
N LEU A 197 -1.93 -16.51 23.00
CA LEU A 197 -1.27 -15.26 23.39
C LEU A 197 0.24 -15.33 23.10
N ASP A 198 0.87 -16.44 23.47
CA ASP A 198 2.30 -16.67 23.26
C ASP A 198 2.65 -16.68 21.76
N GLU A 199 1.86 -17.39 20.95
CA GLU A 199 2.00 -17.41 19.49
C GLU A 199 1.82 -16.00 18.90
N MET A 200 0.80 -15.24 19.34
CA MET A 200 0.57 -13.88 18.87
C MET A 200 1.76 -12.96 19.19
N ALA A 201 2.28 -13.03 20.42
CA ALA A 201 3.43 -12.25 20.84
C ALA A 201 4.69 -12.62 20.04
N ASN A 202 4.90 -13.92 19.76
CA ASN A 202 6.00 -14.39 18.93
C ASN A 202 5.91 -13.88 17.49
N ILE A 203 4.72 -13.93 16.88
CA ILE A 203 4.50 -13.37 15.54
C ILE A 203 4.84 -11.88 15.53
N LEU A 204 4.31 -11.09 16.49
CA LEU A 204 4.55 -9.65 16.56
C LEU A 204 6.03 -9.29 16.73
N ARG A 205 6.79 -10.08 17.51
CA ARG A 205 8.24 -9.90 17.67
C ARG A 205 9.03 -10.25 16.41
N SER A 206 8.55 -11.22 15.64
CA SER A 206 9.22 -11.65 14.39
C SER A 206 8.91 -10.73 13.19
N ASP A 207 7.83 -9.96 13.25
CA ASP A 207 7.34 -9.08 12.18
C ASP A 207 7.12 -7.66 12.71
N VAL A 208 8.20 -7.07 13.26
CA VAL A 208 8.20 -5.70 13.79
C VAL A 208 7.95 -4.72 12.64
N ARG A 209 6.93 -3.87 12.75
CA ARG A 209 6.64 -2.86 11.73
C ARG A 209 7.42 -1.57 11.95
N PRO A 210 7.74 -0.82 10.88
CA PRO A 210 8.51 0.42 10.99
C PRO A 210 7.95 1.39 12.04
N TRP A 211 6.63 1.50 12.20
CA TRP A 211 6.01 2.42 13.16
C TRP A 211 5.85 1.86 14.59
N PHE A 212 6.18 0.60 14.89
CA PHE A 212 6.00 0.03 16.24
C PHE A 212 6.68 0.88 17.33
N GLY A 213 7.83 1.49 17.00
CA GLY A 213 8.56 2.38 17.90
C GLY A 213 7.80 3.64 18.32
N LEU A 214 6.71 3.97 17.63
CA LEU A 214 5.85 5.11 17.93
C LEU A 214 4.70 4.77 18.89
N SER A 215 4.50 3.49 19.20
CA SER A 215 3.47 3.03 20.15
C SER A 215 4.11 2.57 21.47
N PRO A 216 4.01 3.38 22.54
CA PRO A 216 4.51 2.98 23.87
C PRO A 216 3.81 1.72 24.39
N SER A 217 2.49 1.61 24.16
CA SER A 217 1.68 0.50 24.65
C SER A 217 2.04 -0.83 23.98
N MET A 218 2.31 -0.81 22.67
CA MET A 218 2.85 -1.97 21.94
C MET A 218 4.23 -2.36 22.46
N ARG A 219 5.11 -1.39 22.70
CA ARG A 219 6.47 -1.67 23.23
C ARG A 219 6.39 -2.40 24.57
N GLU A 220 5.59 -1.89 25.51
CA GLU A 220 5.44 -2.51 26.82
C GLU A 220 4.91 -3.95 26.72
N PHE A 221 3.91 -4.18 25.85
CA PHE A 221 3.40 -5.52 25.60
C PHE A 221 4.47 -6.46 25.02
N LEU A 222 5.26 -6.02 24.04
CA LEU A 222 6.31 -6.87 23.43
C LEU A 222 7.48 -7.16 24.37
N GLU A 223 7.80 -6.24 25.29
CA GLU A 223 8.81 -6.46 26.33
C GLU A 223 8.35 -7.51 27.35
N ARG A 224 7.08 -7.45 27.79
CA ARG A 224 6.53 -8.34 28.81
C ARG A 224 5.13 -8.82 28.41
N PRO A 225 5.00 -9.80 27.49
CA PRO A 225 3.69 -10.26 27.05
C PRO A 225 2.95 -10.95 28.17
N SER A 226 1.78 -10.41 28.51
CA SER A 226 0.83 -11.01 29.43
C SER A 226 -0.57 -10.51 29.06
N MET A 227 -1.62 -11.13 29.63
CA MET A 227 -2.98 -10.60 29.45
C MET A 227 -3.13 -9.19 30.01
N ASP A 228 -2.40 -8.82 31.06
CA ASP A 228 -2.47 -7.48 31.66
C ASP A 228 -1.82 -6.42 30.76
N THR A 229 -0.62 -6.71 30.23
CA THR A 229 0.03 -5.78 29.30
C THR A 229 -0.70 -5.74 27.95
N LEU A 230 -1.34 -6.83 27.52
CA LEU A 230 -2.24 -6.84 26.37
C LEU A 230 -3.47 -5.95 26.61
N LYS A 231 -4.11 -6.03 27.78
CA LYS A 231 -5.25 -5.17 28.14
C LYS A 231 -4.87 -3.71 28.09
N ALA A 232 -3.75 -3.34 28.72
CA ALA A 232 -3.24 -1.98 28.66
C ALA A 232 -2.97 -1.54 27.21
N CYS A 233 -2.35 -2.43 26.42
CA CYS A 233 -2.11 -2.22 25.00
C CYS A 233 -3.42 -2.00 24.22
N MET A 234 -4.46 -2.80 24.40
CA MET A 234 -5.70 -2.70 23.62
C MET A 234 -6.66 -1.58 24.07
N VAL A 235 -6.54 -1.10 25.32
CA VAL A 235 -7.34 0.03 25.82
C VAL A 235 -6.87 1.36 25.23
N ASP A 236 -5.58 1.50 24.95
CA ASP A 236 -5.05 2.72 24.34
C ASP A 236 -5.43 2.78 22.86
N THR A 237 -6.35 3.69 22.53
CA THR A 237 -6.68 4.11 21.16
C THR A 237 -6.72 5.63 21.08
N SER A 238 -5.80 6.29 21.79
CA SER A 238 -5.79 7.74 22.00
C SER A 238 -5.47 8.54 20.74
N ASN A 239 -4.77 7.93 19.78
CA ASN A 239 -4.34 8.55 18.53
C ASN A 239 -4.30 7.52 17.39
N GLY A 240 -3.92 7.94 16.18
CA GLY A 240 -3.96 7.06 15.01
C GLY A 240 -2.91 5.94 15.04
N ILE A 241 -1.74 6.13 15.65
CA ILE A 241 -0.75 5.06 15.85
C ILE A 241 -1.34 3.95 16.73
N GLU A 242 -1.98 4.34 17.83
CA GLU A 242 -2.61 3.41 18.76
C GLU A 242 -3.85 2.73 18.13
N ALA A 243 -4.54 3.42 17.21
CA ALA A 243 -5.63 2.85 16.43
C ALA A 243 -5.16 1.78 15.44
N ILE A 244 -4.16 2.08 14.59
CA ILE A 244 -3.62 1.09 13.62
C ILE A 244 -2.92 -0.07 14.31
N LYS A 245 -2.36 0.16 15.51
CA LYS A 245 -1.82 -0.89 16.37
C LYS A 245 -2.88 -1.94 16.70
N THR A 246 -4.08 -1.50 17.06
CA THR A 246 -5.17 -2.42 17.41
C THR A 246 -5.56 -3.31 16.23
N ILE A 247 -5.59 -2.75 15.01
CA ILE A 247 -5.78 -3.53 13.77
C ILE A 247 -4.65 -4.56 13.60
N ASN A 248 -3.39 -4.12 13.77
CA ASN A 248 -2.23 -4.98 13.60
C ASN A 248 -2.25 -6.16 14.59
N VAL A 249 -2.54 -5.91 15.88
CA VAL A 249 -2.68 -6.95 16.91
C VAL A 249 -3.84 -7.89 16.59
N ALA A 250 -5.02 -7.38 16.22
CA ALA A 250 -6.15 -8.21 15.85
C ALA A 250 -5.81 -9.17 14.70
N GLN A 251 -5.07 -8.69 13.70
CA GLN A 251 -4.59 -9.54 12.61
C GLN A 251 -3.65 -10.65 13.11
N ARG A 252 -2.71 -10.35 14.02
CA ARG A 252 -1.77 -11.35 14.57
C ARG A 252 -2.47 -12.33 15.50
N MET A 253 -3.51 -11.89 16.21
CA MET A 253 -4.35 -12.77 17.01
C MET A 253 -5.05 -13.81 16.11
N VAL A 254 -5.67 -13.38 15.00
CA VAL A 254 -6.32 -14.31 14.07
C VAL A 254 -5.32 -15.30 13.48
N LEU A 255 -4.11 -14.84 13.12
CA LEU A 255 -3.04 -15.72 12.64
C LEU A 255 -2.53 -16.68 13.73
N ALA A 256 -2.45 -16.23 14.99
CA ALA A 256 -2.06 -17.08 16.11
C ALA A 256 -3.09 -18.19 16.35
N ILE A 257 -4.38 -17.85 16.33
CA ILE A 257 -5.47 -18.83 16.43
C ILE A 257 -5.37 -19.86 15.29
N HIS A 258 -5.05 -19.42 14.08
CA HIS A 258 -4.79 -20.33 12.97
C HIS A 258 -3.65 -21.30 13.27
N ASN A 259 -2.46 -20.77 13.58
CA ASN A 259 -1.26 -21.59 13.78
C ASN A 259 -1.44 -22.60 14.92
N VAL A 260 -2.02 -22.19 16.04
CA VAL A 260 -2.32 -23.07 17.18
C VAL A 260 -3.36 -24.13 16.81
N SER A 261 -4.34 -23.77 15.97
CA SER A 261 -5.31 -24.74 15.46
C SER A 261 -4.69 -25.76 14.50
N GLU A 262 -3.74 -25.36 13.64
CA GLU A 262 -3.04 -26.28 12.73
C GLU A 262 -2.18 -27.30 13.49
N ARG A 263 -1.67 -26.91 14.67
CA ARG A 263 -0.96 -27.83 15.58
C ARG A 263 -1.88 -28.78 16.34
N GLY A 264 -3.19 -28.63 16.21
CA GLY A 264 -4.19 -29.47 16.87
C GLY A 264 -4.42 -29.14 18.35
N GLU A 265 -3.85 -28.04 18.86
CA GLU A 265 -3.97 -27.62 20.27
C GLU A 265 -5.34 -27.00 20.57
N ILE A 266 -6.00 -26.44 19.55
CA ILE A 266 -7.38 -25.93 19.62
C ILE A 266 -8.18 -26.36 18.40
N ARG A 267 -9.50 -26.41 18.55
CA ARG A 267 -10.42 -26.61 17.41
C ARG A 267 -10.52 -25.32 16.59
N ARG A 268 -10.37 -25.44 15.26
CA ARG A 268 -10.56 -24.31 14.34
C ARG A 268 -11.95 -23.66 14.51
N PRO A 269 -12.04 -22.37 14.91
CA PRO A 269 -13.31 -21.73 15.19
C PRO A 269 -14.13 -21.50 13.91
N GLY A 270 -15.46 -21.58 14.02
CA GLY A 270 -16.36 -21.51 12.87
C GLY A 270 -16.37 -20.16 12.17
N TRP A 271 -16.23 -19.05 12.92
CA TRP A 271 -16.16 -17.70 12.35
C TRP A 271 -14.89 -17.48 11.53
N TYR A 272 -13.79 -18.12 11.93
CA TYR A 272 -12.50 -18.03 11.24
C TYR A 272 -12.45 -18.92 9.99
N ARG A 273 -13.00 -20.14 10.08
CA ARG A 273 -12.96 -21.14 9.00
C ARG A 273 -13.45 -20.58 7.67
N ARG A 274 -14.60 -19.90 7.66
CA ARG A 274 -15.16 -19.29 6.43
C ARG A 274 -14.22 -18.31 5.76
N CYS A 275 -13.55 -17.46 6.54
CA CYS A 275 -12.57 -16.50 6.01
C CYS A 275 -11.37 -17.21 5.39
N PHE A 276 -10.86 -18.24 6.07
CA PHE A 276 -9.68 -18.96 5.60
C PHE A 276 -9.98 -19.72 4.32
N ASP A 277 -11.13 -20.41 4.26
CA ASP A 277 -11.56 -21.15 3.08
C ASP A 277 -11.71 -20.18 1.88
N PHE A 278 -12.39 -19.05 2.06
CA PHE A 278 -12.49 -18.02 1.02
C PHE A 278 -11.14 -17.44 0.61
N TYR A 279 -10.24 -17.20 1.57
CA TYR A 279 -8.90 -16.74 1.25
C TYR A 279 -8.13 -17.77 0.41
N SER A 280 -8.19 -19.04 0.79
CA SER A 280 -7.55 -20.14 0.09
C SER A 280 -8.09 -20.28 -1.32
N ASP A 281 -9.42 -20.34 -1.45
CA ASP A 281 -10.12 -20.67 -2.69
C ASP A 281 -10.13 -19.50 -3.69
N PHE A 282 -10.18 -18.26 -3.20
CA PHE A 282 -10.33 -17.06 -4.03
C PHE A 282 -9.20 -16.05 -3.88
N LEU A 283 -9.04 -15.41 -2.71
CA LEU A 283 -8.12 -14.26 -2.58
C LEU A 283 -6.65 -14.61 -2.86
N SER A 284 -6.23 -15.84 -2.56
CA SER A 284 -4.87 -16.30 -2.82
C SER A 284 -4.55 -16.36 -4.33
N SER A 285 -5.55 -16.63 -5.17
CA SER A 285 -5.42 -16.65 -6.63
C SER A 285 -5.26 -15.25 -7.22
N GLN A 286 -5.62 -14.20 -6.47
CA GLN A 286 -5.51 -12.79 -6.86
C GLN A 286 -4.14 -12.17 -6.51
N LYS A 287 -3.14 -13.03 -6.30
CA LYS A 287 -1.72 -12.66 -6.09
C LYS A 287 -0.76 -13.69 -6.68
N PRO A 288 -0.86 -14.02 -7.98
CA PRO A 288 -0.10 -15.08 -8.63
C PRO A 288 1.40 -14.80 -8.76
N GLY A 289 1.89 -13.59 -8.44
CA GLY A 289 3.30 -13.23 -8.49
C GLY A 289 4.18 -13.98 -7.48
N GLY A 290 5.47 -14.15 -7.79
CA GLY A 290 6.44 -14.81 -6.92
C GLY A 290 6.94 -13.91 -5.78
N LYS A 291 7.43 -14.54 -4.69
CA LYS A 291 8.13 -13.81 -3.63
C LYS A 291 9.35 -13.12 -4.21
N SER A 292 9.51 -11.84 -3.90
CA SER A 292 10.71 -11.07 -4.23
C SER A 292 11.80 -11.36 -3.20
N ARG A 293 13.06 -11.29 -3.63
CA ARG A 293 14.21 -11.43 -2.71
C ARG A 293 14.46 -10.21 -1.85
N LEU A 294 13.83 -9.09 -2.18
CA LEU A 294 13.76 -7.89 -1.34
C LEU A 294 12.61 -7.97 -0.33
N SER A 295 11.98 -9.14 -0.18
CA SER A 295 10.96 -9.36 0.85
C SER A 295 11.59 -9.26 2.24
N GLY A 296 11.03 -8.40 3.08
CA GLY A 296 11.41 -8.31 4.49
C GLY A 296 12.61 -7.42 4.79
N VAL A 297 13.00 -6.57 3.85
CA VAL A 297 14.07 -5.56 4.05
C VAL A 297 13.68 -4.54 5.12
N ALA A 298 14.68 -4.04 5.86
CA ALA A 298 14.44 -3.10 6.93
C ALA A 298 14.07 -1.71 6.38
N ALA A 299 13.01 -1.11 6.91
CA ALA A 299 12.61 0.27 6.64
C ALA A 299 12.30 1.02 7.94
N GLN A 300 12.57 2.32 7.94
CA GLN A 300 12.24 3.21 9.07
C GLN A 300 10.95 4.00 8.86
N GLN A 301 10.48 4.08 7.61
CA GLN A 301 9.38 4.94 7.24
C GLN A 301 8.18 4.08 6.82
N PRO A 302 6.97 4.41 7.31
CA PRO A 302 5.73 3.76 6.89
C PRO A 302 5.34 4.18 5.46
N GLY A 303 4.29 3.55 4.94
CA GLY A 303 3.76 3.79 3.59
C GLY A 303 4.29 2.79 2.56
N ASN A 304 3.76 2.90 1.34
CA ASN A 304 3.97 1.93 0.26
C ASN A 304 4.90 2.43 -0.86
N TRP A 305 5.74 3.43 -0.57
CA TRP A 305 6.82 3.84 -1.46
C TRP A 305 7.79 2.69 -1.72
N LEU A 306 8.18 2.55 -2.99
CA LEU A 306 9.30 1.70 -3.33
C LEU A 306 10.59 2.33 -2.81
N HIS A 307 11.57 1.50 -2.53
CA HIS A 307 12.79 1.93 -1.84
C HIS A 307 13.60 3.00 -2.60
N TYR A 308 13.51 2.99 -3.93
CA TYR A 308 14.21 3.93 -4.79
C TYR A 308 13.44 5.24 -4.93
N GLN A 309 12.16 5.28 -4.54
CA GLN A 309 11.30 6.44 -4.57
C GLN A 309 11.61 7.35 -3.36
N PRO A 310 11.88 8.64 -3.56
CA PRO A 310 12.04 9.58 -2.45
C PRO A 310 10.78 9.57 -1.58
N ASN A 311 10.93 9.21 -0.31
CA ASN A 311 9.82 9.16 0.61
C ASN A 311 9.48 10.58 1.12
N ALA A 312 8.20 10.94 1.05
CA ALA A 312 7.67 12.26 1.45
C ALA A 312 6.84 12.21 2.74
N ALA A 313 6.87 11.09 3.47
CA ALA A 313 6.20 10.93 4.76
C ALA A 313 6.73 11.94 5.78
N THR A 314 5.81 12.44 6.61
CA THR A 314 6.19 13.27 7.75
C THR A 314 6.51 12.42 8.98
N THR A 315 5.88 11.25 9.09
CA THR A 315 6.15 10.33 10.19
C THR A 315 7.55 9.72 10.08
N LYS A 316 8.35 9.95 11.12
CA LYS A 316 9.68 9.34 11.27
C LYS A 316 9.68 8.43 12.48
N SER A 317 9.88 7.14 12.26
CA SER A 317 10.03 6.19 13.36
C SER A 317 11.48 6.14 13.85
N PRO A 318 11.71 6.02 15.18
CA PRO A 318 13.03 5.70 15.70
C PRO A 318 13.44 4.25 15.43
N TRP A 319 12.53 3.38 14.98
CA TRP A 319 12.78 1.96 14.79
C TRP A 319 12.92 1.59 13.32
N GLN A 320 13.79 0.61 13.06
CA GLN A 320 13.78 -0.15 11.82
C GLN A 320 12.83 -1.34 11.98
N GLY A 321 11.92 -1.50 11.03
CA GLY A 321 11.01 -2.64 10.97
C GLY A 321 11.00 -3.26 9.58
N THR A 322 10.31 -4.39 9.45
CA THR A 322 10.17 -5.14 8.21
C THR A 322 9.28 -4.39 7.22
N SER A 323 9.82 -4.05 6.05
CA SER A 323 9.06 -3.56 4.90
C SER A 323 8.56 -4.72 4.07
N TRP A 324 7.30 -4.62 3.68
CA TRP A 324 6.65 -5.58 2.79
C TRP A 324 6.35 -4.99 1.42
N THR A 325 6.78 -3.76 1.15
CA THR A 325 6.50 -3.07 -0.12
C THR A 325 7.10 -3.79 -1.33
N HIS A 326 8.14 -4.60 -1.11
CA HIS A 326 8.82 -5.39 -2.13
C HIS A 326 8.69 -6.89 -1.89
N ALA A 327 7.63 -7.34 -1.22
CA ALA A 327 7.51 -8.76 -0.90
C ALA A 327 7.15 -9.62 -2.12
N ARG A 328 6.67 -9.00 -3.21
CA ARG A 328 6.24 -9.69 -4.43
C ARG A 328 6.74 -8.98 -5.69
N VAL A 329 7.06 -9.78 -6.71
CA VAL A 329 7.35 -9.28 -8.06
C VAL A 329 6.07 -9.33 -8.90
N VAL A 330 5.74 -8.21 -9.54
CA VAL A 330 4.64 -8.09 -10.52
C VAL A 330 5.23 -8.26 -11.92
N THR A 331 4.83 -9.31 -12.63
CA THR A 331 5.32 -9.60 -14.00
C THR A 331 4.13 -9.73 -14.96
N PRO A 332 4.27 -9.31 -16.23
CA PRO A 332 3.19 -9.40 -17.23
C PRO A 332 2.56 -10.79 -17.34
N GLU A 333 3.37 -11.84 -17.24
CA GLU A 333 2.96 -13.25 -17.44
C GLU A 333 2.19 -13.81 -16.24
N ARG A 334 2.20 -13.11 -15.10
CA ARG A 334 1.64 -13.55 -13.83
C ARG A 334 0.83 -12.44 -13.17
N LEU A 335 -0.05 -11.82 -13.94
CA LEU A 335 -1.07 -10.92 -13.42
C LEU A 335 -2.37 -11.68 -13.20
N SER A 336 -2.92 -11.60 -11.99
CA SER A 336 -4.32 -11.94 -11.77
C SER A 336 -5.21 -10.99 -12.55
N LEU A 337 -6.46 -11.41 -12.78
CA LEU A 337 -7.44 -10.54 -13.40
C LEU A 337 -7.57 -9.21 -12.59
N PHE A 338 -7.51 -9.24 -11.24
CA PHE A 338 -7.60 -8.04 -10.39
C PHE A 338 -6.46 -7.07 -10.67
N GLU A 339 -5.24 -7.58 -10.76
CA GLU A 339 -4.06 -6.75 -11.05
C GLU A 339 -4.10 -6.18 -12.47
N GLN A 340 -4.58 -6.96 -13.45
CA GLN A 340 -4.76 -6.46 -14.80
C GLN A 340 -5.72 -5.25 -14.82
N ASP A 341 -6.86 -5.36 -14.15
CA ASP A 341 -7.83 -4.28 -14.05
C ASP A 341 -7.29 -3.06 -13.26
N ALA A 342 -6.67 -3.29 -12.10
CA ALA A 342 -6.09 -2.24 -11.28
C ALA A 342 -4.97 -1.48 -12.03
N LEU A 343 -4.07 -2.19 -12.71
CA LEU A 343 -2.99 -1.56 -13.50
C LEU A 343 -3.55 -0.81 -14.71
N ALA A 344 -4.58 -1.33 -15.39
CA ALA A 344 -5.25 -0.63 -16.49
C ALA A 344 -5.93 0.67 -16.03
N ARG A 345 -6.32 0.73 -14.75
CA ARG A 345 -6.87 1.93 -14.08
C ARG A 345 -5.81 2.72 -13.33
N GLY A 346 -4.52 2.53 -13.63
CA GLY A 346 -3.41 3.24 -13.02
C GLY A 346 -3.38 3.16 -11.49
N GLN A 347 -3.96 2.14 -10.87
CA GLN A 347 -3.95 1.96 -9.42
C GLN A 347 -2.66 1.28 -8.95
N PRO A 348 -2.09 1.66 -7.79
CA PRO A 348 -0.92 1.00 -7.27
C PRO A 348 -1.21 -0.46 -6.89
N ILE A 349 -0.26 -1.34 -7.16
CA ILE A 349 -0.24 -2.73 -6.68
C ILE A 349 1.04 -2.94 -5.86
N VAL A 350 0.89 -3.50 -4.66
CA VAL A 350 1.99 -3.80 -3.74
C VAL A 350 2.17 -5.31 -3.63
N ASN A 351 1.20 -6.02 -3.05
CA ASN A 351 1.30 -7.45 -2.75
C ASN A 351 0.15 -8.30 -3.31
N GLY A 352 -0.79 -7.69 -4.01
CA GLY A 352 -2.04 -8.30 -4.47
C GLY A 352 -3.13 -8.24 -3.40
N ALA A 353 -4.30 -8.83 -3.71
CA ALA A 353 -5.49 -8.76 -2.87
C ALA A 353 -5.20 -9.09 -1.39
N SER A 354 -5.66 -8.23 -0.47
CA SER A 354 -5.26 -8.33 0.92
C SER A 354 -6.01 -9.41 1.70
N GLY A 355 -5.35 -10.54 1.94
CA GLY A 355 -5.83 -11.56 2.89
C GLY A 355 -5.90 -11.04 4.34
N GLN A 356 -5.10 -10.03 4.68
CA GLN A 356 -5.09 -9.42 6.02
C GLN A 356 -6.40 -8.66 6.29
N THR A 357 -6.95 -8.00 5.26
CA THR A 357 -8.30 -7.41 5.31
C THR A 357 -9.33 -8.46 5.68
N GLY A 358 -9.33 -9.61 5.00
CA GLY A 358 -10.24 -10.71 5.27
C GLY A 358 -10.18 -11.17 6.73
N MET A 359 -8.98 -11.36 7.29
CA MET A 359 -8.82 -11.79 8.69
C MET A 359 -9.50 -10.85 9.69
N VAL A 360 -9.24 -9.55 9.59
CA VAL A 360 -9.76 -8.57 10.56
C VAL A 360 -11.26 -8.32 10.38
N VAL A 361 -11.75 -8.25 9.13
CA VAL A 361 -13.19 -8.09 8.86
C VAL A 361 -13.98 -9.29 9.36
N SER A 362 -13.48 -10.50 9.16
CA SER A 362 -14.13 -11.72 9.63
C SER A 362 -14.24 -11.76 11.15
N PHE A 363 -13.18 -11.33 11.82
CA PHE A 363 -13.20 -11.18 13.28
C PHE A 363 -14.18 -10.08 13.72
N ALA A 364 -14.24 -8.96 13.01
CA ALA A 364 -15.18 -7.88 13.28
C ALA A 364 -16.65 -8.31 13.14
N HIS A 365 -16.98 -9.09 12.11
CA HIS A 365 -18.32 -9.66 11.94
C HIS A 365 -18.68 -10.64 13.07
N TYR A 366 -17.71 -11.42 13.55
CA TYR A 366 -17.89 -12.24 14.74
C TYR A 366 -18.21 -11.38 15.97
N LEU A 367 -17.44 -10.33 16.21
CA LEU A 367 -17.62 -9.41 17.34
C LEU A 367 -18.92 -8.61 17.25
N ALA A 368 -19.41 -8.26 16.06
CA ALA A 368 -20.62 -7.45 15.88
C ALA A 368 -21.87 -8.06 16.57
N ARG A 369 -21.84 -9.37 16.86
CA ARG A 369 -22.88 -10.08 17.61
C ARG A 369 -22.95 -9.70 19.09
N THR A 370 -21.83 -9.27 19.67
CA THR A 370 -21.71 -8.93 21.11
C THR A 370 -21.23 -7.49 21.34
N HIS A 371 -20.72 -6.82 20.29
CA HIS A 371 -20.24 -5.44 20.30
C HIS A 371 -21.06 -4.59 19.31
N PRO A 372 -22.33 -4.24 19.64
CA PRO A 372 -23.23 -3.54 18.71
C PRO A 372 -22.78 -2.11 18.37
N ARG A 373 -21.79 -1.57 19.08
CA ARG A 373 -21.19 -0.26 18.81
C ARG A 373 -20.04 -0.30 17.80
N LEU A 374 -19.63 -1.49 17.36
CA LEU A 374 -18.58 -1.66 16.38
C LEU A 374 -19.08 -1.27 14.99
N SER A 375 -18.73 -0.06 14.55
CA SER A 375 -19.00 0.44 13.21
C SER A 375 -18.12 -0.29 12.18
N GLN A 376 -18.73 -1.04 11.26
CA GLN A 376 -18.00 -1.75 10.21
C GLN A 376 -17.34 -0.78 9.21
N HIS A 377 -18.03 0.31 8.85
CA HIS A 377 -17.48 1.36 7.98
C HIS A 377 -16.20 1.95 8.59
N ASP A 378 -16.28 2.50 9.80
CA ASP A 378 -15.13 3.14 10.44
C ASP A 378 -13.99 2.15 10.71
N LEU A 379 -14.33 0.87 10.93
CA LEU A 379 -13.33 -0.19 11.06
C LEU A 379 -12.64 -0.48 9.72
N HIS A 380 -13.38 -0.55 8.61
CA HIS A 380 -12.79 -0.73 7.28
C HIS A 380 -11.82 0.40 6.93
N LEU A 381 -12.16 1.65 7.29
CA LEU A 381 -11.25 2.79 7.16
C LEU A 381 -9.98 2.60 8.00
N ALA A 382 -10.09 2.12 9.24
CA ALA A 382 -8.94 1.81 10.09
C ALA A 382 -8.09 0.65 9.54
N ILE A 383 -8.71 -0.38 8.96
CA ILE A 383 -8.03 -1.49 8.28
C ILE A 383 -7.22 -0.97 7.10
N MET A 384 -7.85 -0.23 6.19
CA MET A 384 -7.17 0.38 5.04
C MET A 384 -6.01 1.26 5.48
N THR A 385 -6.24 2.13 6.47
CA THR A 385 -5.20 3.01 7.01
C THR A 385 -4.02 2.20 7.55
N CYS A 386 -4.26 1.17 8.37
CA CYS A 386 -3.21 0.33 8.92
C CYS A 386 -2.41 -0.40 7.83
N LEU A 387 -3.09 -1.05 6.88
CA LEU A 387 -2.45 -1.92 5.89
C LEU A 387 -1.60 -1.15 4.86
N VAL A 388 -2.06 0.02 4.44
CA VAL A 388 -1.31 0.91 3.56
C VAL A 388 -0.16 1.58 4.33
N PHE A 389 -0.40 2.03 5.56
CA PHE A 389 0.65 2.62 6.41
C PHE A 389 1.74 1.60 6.80
N ASN A 390 1.40 0.32 6.92
CA ASN A 390 2.38 -0.77 7.07
C ASN A 390 3.30 -0.94 5.86
N GLY A 391 2.98 -0.35 4.70
CA GLY A 391 3.64 -0.62 3.42
C GLY A 391 3.31 -2.00 2.84
N GLY A 392 2.29 -2.67 3.38
CA GLY A 392 1.92 -4.02 2.97
C GLY A 392 0.97 -4.05 1.77
N HIS A 393 0.17 -3.00 1.58
CA HIS A 393 -0.90 -2.98 0.57
C HIS A 393 -1.12 -1.59 -0.03
N SER A 394 -1.77 -1.53 -1.21
CA SER A 394 -2.39 -0.31 -1.73
C SER A 394 -3.82 -0.16 -1.21
N THR A 395 -4.42 1.01 -1.38
CA THR A 395 -5.84 1.20 -1.03
C THR A 395 -6.73 0.32 -1.89
N GLU A 396 -6.39 0.17 -3.18
CA GLU A 396 -7.17 -0.64 -4.13
C GLU A 396 -7.18 -2.12 -3.74
N GLU A 397 -6.05 -2.65 -3.27
CA GLU A 397 -5.95 -4.04 -2.78
C GLU A 397 -6.82 -4.29 -1.54
N VAL A 398 -6.96 -3.28 -0.68
CA VAL A 398 -7.82 -3.36 0.50
C VAL A 398 -9.29 -3.25 0.09
N LEU A 399 -9.64 -2.26 -0.73
CA LEU A 399 -11.01 -2.04 -1.19
C LEU A 399 -11.54 -3.24 -1.98
N PHE A 400 -10.72 -3.82 -2.85
CA PHE A 400 -11.06 -5.05 -3.56
C PHE A 400 -11.33 -6.20 -2.58
N ALA A 401 -10.45 -6.40 -1.59
CA ALA A 401 -10.64 -7.46 -0.61
C ALA A 401 -11.89 -7.23 0.25
N LEU A 402 -12.18 -5.98 0.63
CA LEU A 402 -13.41 -5.61 1.33
C LEU A 402 -14.64 -5.94 0.49
N ASP A 403 -14.62 -5.63 -0.80
CA ASP A 403 -15.73 -5.92 -1.71
C ASP A 403 -15.94 -7.42 -1.88
N ALA A 404 -14.87 -8.16 -2.17
CA ALA A 404 -14.91 -9.59 -2.42
C ALA A 404 -15.44 -10.41 -1.22
N ILE A 405 -15.23 -9.93 0.01
CA ILE A 405 -15.70 -10.59 1.23
C ILE A 405 -17.11 -10.15 1.67
N LYS A 406 -17.73 -9.12 1.08
CA LYS A 406 -19.09 -8.67 1.46
C LYS A 406 -20.08 -9.83 1.41
N GLY A 407 -20.01 -10.66 0.37
CA GLY A 407 -20.87 -11.82 0.20
C GLY A 407 -20.72 -12.89 1.29
N LEU A 408 -19.59 -12.95 2.01
CA LEU A 408 -19.40 -13.91 3.09
C LEU A 408 -20.29 -13.62 4.31
N TYR A 409 -20.76 -12.37 4.43
CA TYR A 409 -21.45 -11.86 5.61
C TYR A 409 -22.80 -11.21 5.30
N ALA A 410 -23.12 -11.02 4.02
CA ALA A 410 -24.41 -10.55 3.55
C ALA A 410 -25.45 -11.69 3.54
N PRO A 411 -26.76 -11.36 3.52
CA PRO A 411 -27.82 -12.33 3.20
C PRO A 411 -27.59 -12.96 1.81
N ASP A 412 -28.24 -14.10 1.53
CA ASP A 412 -28.07 -15.04 0.40
C ASP A 412 -28.07 -14.45 -1.05
N SER A 413 -28.01 -13.14 -1.23
CA SER A 413 -28.10 -12.42 -2.51
C SER A 413 -26.78 -11.84 -3.04
N VAL A 414 -25.67 -11.94 -2.30
CA VAL A 414 -24.36 -11.43 -2.76
C VAL A 414 -23.36 -12.58 -2.77
N GLU A 415 -22.98 -13.05 -3.96
CA GLU A 415 -21.94 -14.07 -4.07
C GLU A 415 -20.57 -13.50 -3.65
N PRO A 416 -19.84 -14.17 -2.73
CA PRO A 416 -18.46 -13.82 -2.45
C PRO A 416 -17.57 -13.97 -3.68
N GLY A 417 -16.52 -13.16 -3.77
CA GLY A 417 -15.56 -13.20 -4.87
C GLY A 417 -15.64 -11.95 -5.75
N TRP A 418 -15.04 -12.04 -6.93
CA TRP A 418 -15.06 -10.94 -7.88
C TRP A 418 -16.06 -11.20 -8.99
N ALA A 419 -17.28 -10.72 -8.77
CA ALA A 419 -18.22 -10.53 -9.86
C ALA A 419 -17.66 -9.41 -10.74
N SER A 420 -17.19 -9.76 -11.94
CA SER A 420 -16.62 -9.00 -13.08
C SER A 420 -16.82 -7.47 -13.19
N GLY A 421 -16.70 -6.72 -12.10
CA GLY A 421 -17.32 -5.39 -11.99
C GLY A 421 -16.94 -4.57 -10.76
N PHE A 422 -16.13 -5.09 -9.82
CA PHE A 422 -15.49 -4.21 -8.84
C PHE A 422 -14.68 -3.16 -9.59
N ARG A 423 -15.09 -1.89 -9.46
CA ARG A 423 -14.38 -0.72 -9.95
C ARG A 423 -14.12 0.18 -8.77
N GLY A 424 -13.03 -0.10 -8.07
CA GLY A 424 -12.51 0.77 -7.01
C GLY A 424 -12.03 2.10 -7.58
N GLY A 425 -11.54 2.95 -6.69
CA GLY A 425 -11.11 4.31 -6.95
C GLY A 425 -10.97 5.04 -5.63
N TYR A 426 -10.24 6.15 -5.59
CA TYR A 426 -10.04 6.87 -4.34
C TYR A 426 -11.35 7.48 -3.81
N GLU A 427 -12.33 7.76 -4.69
CA GLU A 427 -13.69 8.17 -4.28
C GLU A 427 -14.38 7.14 -3.37
N ALA A 428 -14.09 5.83 -3.53
CA ALA A 428 -14.67 4.79 -2.69
C ALA A 428 -14.14 4.82 -1.24
N ILE A 429 -13.03 5.51 -0.97
CA ILE A 429 -12.49 5.67 0.39
C ILE A 429 -13.47 6.47 1.25
N GLU A 430 -14.15 7.45 0.67
CA GLU A 430 -15.11 8.28 1.38
C GLU A 430 -16.26 7.44 1.98
N GLU A 431 -16.71 6.41 1.27
CA GLU A 431 -17.77 5.50 1.71
C GLU A 431 -17.37 4.58 2.88
N LEU A 432 -16.10 4.60 3.26
CA LEU A 432 -15.63 3.95 4.49
C LEU A 432 -15.92 4.79 5.75
N ALA A 433 -16.26 6.07 5.64
CA ALA A 433 -16.68 6.85 6.82
C ALA A 433 -18.13 6.56 7.22
N GLY A 434 -18.39 6.41 8.52
CA GLY A 434 -19.73 6.12 9.03
C GLY A 434 -20.71 7.32 9.09
N ASN A 435 -20.27 8.53 8.77
CA ASN A 435 -21.11 9.74 8.81
C ASN A 435 -20.57 10.87 7.90
N GLU A 436 -21.44 11.82 7.54
CA GLU A 436 -21.12 12.91 6.60
C GLU A 436 -19.97 13.83 7.05
N ALA A 437 -19.82 14.08 8.35
CA ALA A 437 -18.72 14.91 8.83
C ALA A 437 -17.36 14.23 8.61
N ASP A 438 -17.28 12.93 8.90
CA ASP A 438 -16.10 12.12 8.62
C ASP A 438 -15.88 11.95 7.10
N LYS A 439 -16.95 11.81 6.29
CA LYS A 439 -16.86 11.82 4.82
C LYS A 439 -16.26 13.11 4.28
N GLN A 440 -16.73 14.27 4.74
CA GLN A 440 -16.14 15.55 4.36
C GLN A 440 -14.67 15.64 4.77
N MET A 441 -14.33 15.19 5.98
CA MET A 441 -12.94 15.14 6.41
C MET A 441 -12.09 14.27 5.47
N LEU A 442 -12.58 13.11 5.04
CA LEU A 442 -11.87 12.25 4.09
C LEU A 442 -11.65 12.95 2.75
N ARG A 443 -12.66 13.63 2.19
CA ARG A 443 -12.49 14.45 0.98
C ARG A 443 -11.39 15.49 1.14
N ASP A 444 -11.43 16.26 2.23
CA ASP A 444 -10.43 17.30 2.51
C ASP A 444 -9.01 16.72 2.65
N ARG A 445 -8.88 15.51 3.24
CA ARG A 445 -7.59 14.81 3.37
C ARG A 445 -7.10 14.25 2.04
N MET A 446 -7.98 13.70 1.21
CA MET A 446 -7.62 13.28 -0.15
C MET A 446 -7.16 14.48 -0.98
N ASP A 447 -7.85 15.61 -0.92
CA ASP A 447 -7.42 16.85 -1.59
C ASP A 447 -6.06 17.34 -1.09
N ALA A 448 -5.83 17.32 0.22
CA ALA A 448 -4.55 17.68 0.81
C ALA A 448 -3.40 16.74 0.37
N ALA A 449 -3.66 15.43 0.36
CA ALA A 449 -2.70 14.42 -0.09
C ALA A 449 -2.37 14.58 -1.59
N LEU A 450 -3.38 14.85 -2.43
CA LEU A 450 -3.17 15.13 -3.85
C LEU A 450 -2.38 16.41 -4.06
N LYS A 451 -2.72 17.50 -3.36
CA LYS A 451 -1.94 18.76 -3.43
C LYS A 451 -0.46 18.53 -3.07
N ARG A 452 -0.19 17.75 -2.02
CA ARG A 452 1.18 17.38 -1.64
C ARG A 452 1.86 16.47 -2.66
N THR A 453 1.11 15.59 -3.32
CA THR A 453 1.61 14.75 -4.42
C THR A 453 2.02 15.59 -5.64
N VAL A 454 1.22 16.61 -6.00
CA VAL A 454 1.58 17.57 -7.05
C VAL A 454 2.80 18.41 -6.65
N ALA A 455 2.90 18.84 -5.39
CA ALA A 455 4.09 19.53 -4.89
C ALA A 455 5.34 18.63 -4.91
N TYR A 456 5.18 17.34 -4.59
CA TYR A 456 6.25 16.35 -4.69
C TYR A 456 6.76 16.20 -6.14
N CYS A 457 5.84 16.20 -7.12
CA CYS A 457 6.20 16.27 -8.54
C CYS A 457 7.08 17.50 -8.83
N ALA A 458 6.71 18.68 -8.35
CA ALA A 458 7.50 19.90 -8.54
C ALA A 458 8.94 19.79 -7.97
N MET A 459 9.12 19.12 -6.83
CA MET A 459 10.43 18.95 -6.19
C MET A 459 11.36 17.98 -6.91
N HIS A 460 10.81 16.94 -7.54
CA HIS A 460 11.57 15.84 -8.10
C HIS A 460 11.60 15.79 -9.64
N VAL A 461 10.85 16.67 -10.31
CA VAL A 461 10.93 16.88 -11.76
C VAL A 461 11.88 18.05 -12.12
N ALA A 462 12.52 18.66 -11.11
CA ALA A 462 12.82 20.10 -11.06
C ALA A 462 13.93 20.65 -11.94
#